data_AF-A0A6P0KRP3-F1
#
_entry.id   AF-A0A6P0KRP3-F1
#
_cell.length_a   1.000
_cell.length_b   1.000
_cell.length_c   1.000
_cell.angle_alpha   90.00
_cell.angle_beta   90.00
_cell.angle_gamma   90.00
#
_symmetry.space_group_name_H-M   'P 1'
#
loop_
_entity.id
_entity.type
_entity.pdbx_description
1 polymer ?
#
loop_
_entity_poly.entity_id
_entity_poly.type
_entity_poly.pdbx_seq_one_letter_code
_entity_poly.pdbx_strand_id
1 'polypeptide(L)' 'MFVNGKKTITTDTALRLSRYFGTTPQFWLNLQQHYELELAEATLADQILKTIKPLASIAANDHEG' A
#
# COMPACT_ATOMS: atom_id res chain seq x y z
N MET A 1 -5.78 22.28 -5.59
CA MET A 1 -4.36 22.11 -5.19
C MET A 1 -4.35 21.64 -3.75
N PHE A 2 -4.02 20.37 -3.50
CA PHE A 2 -3.79 19.87 -2.14
C PHE A 2 -2.29 19.66 -1.99
N VAL A 3 -1.66 20.61 -1.31
CA VAL A 3 -0.27 20.55 -0.86
C VAL A 3 -0.34 20.52 0.67
N ASN A 4 -0.40 19.32 1.25
CA ASN A 4 -0.33 19.13 2.69
C ASN A 4 0.68 18.00 3.00
N GLY A 5 1.95 18.39 3.12
CA GLY A 5 2.91 17.84 4.09
C GLY A 5 3.34 16.37 3.99
N LYS A 6 2.67 15.52 3.21
CA LYS A 6 3.10 14.16 2.89
C LYS A 6 3.40 14.13 1.39
N LYS A 7 4.59 13.68 1.01
CA LYS A 7 5.05 13.56 -0.39
C LYS A 7 4.25 12.46 -1.11
N THR A 8 2.96 12.64 -1.26
CA THR A 8 2.06 11.73 -1.96
C THR A 8 2.04 12.17 -3.42
N ILE A 9 2.44 11.28 -4.31
CA ILE A 9 2.28 11.42 -5.75
C ILE A 9 0.79 11.38 -6.05
N THR A 10 0.20 12.55 -6.30
CA THR A 10 -1.20 12.65 -6.73
C THR A 10 -1.36 12.21 -8.19
N THR A 11 -2.58 11.87 -8.61
CA THR A 11 -2.89 11.52 -10.01
C THR A 11 -2.46 12.60 -11.00
N ASP A 12 -2.64 13.88 -10.68
CA ASP A 12 -2.14 15.01 -11.51
C ASP A 12 -0.62 15.01 -11.63
N THR A 13 0.09 14.74 -10.53
CA THR A 13 1.57 14.63 -10.54
C THR A 13 2.02 13.43 -11.37
N ALA A 14 1.35 12.28 -11.22
CA ALA A 14 1.64 11.08 -11.98
C ALA A 14 1.43 11.28 -13.49
N LEU A 15 0.37 12.01 -13.90
CA LEU A 15 0.10 12.37 -15.30
C LEU A 15 1.16 13.31 -15.88
N ARG A 16 1.65 14.26 -15.09
CA ARG A 16 2.73 15.18 -15.51
C ARG A 16 4.05 14.44 -15.66
N LEU A 17 4.40 13.60 -14.68
CA LEU A 17 5.62 12.79 -14.72
C LEU A 17 5.60 11.77 -15.85
N SER A 18 4.45 11.13 -16.10
CA SER A 18 4.30 10.18 -17.21
C SER A 18 4.51 10.88 -18.55
N ARG A 19 3.97 12.08 -18.73
CA ARG A 19 4.15 12.86 -19.95
C ARG A 19 5.59 13.32 -20.15
N TYR A 20 6.28 13.68 -19.07
CA TYR A 20 7.65 14.19 -19.08
C TYR A 20 8.68 13.07 -19.32
N PHE A 21 8.52 11.93 -18.62
CA PHE A 21 9.46 10.81 -18.68
C PHE A 21 9.08 9.72 -19.68
N GLY A 22 7.93 9.85 -20.36
CA GLY A 22 7.44 8.83 -21.29
C GLY A 22 7.03 7.52 -20.62
N THR A 23 6.70 7.57 -19.33
CA THR A 23 6.23 6.41 -18.55
C THR A 23 4.71 6.40 -18.44
N THR A 24 4.13 5.49 -17.64
CA THR A 24 2.69 5.48 -17.35
C THR A 24 2.40 6.18 -16.01
N PRO A 25 1.23 6.83 -15.85
CA PRO A 25 0.84 7.39 -14.55
C PRO A 25 0.78 6.32 -13.45
N GLN A 26 0.35 5.12 -13.82
CA GLN A 26 0.19 3.99 -12.91
C GLN A 26 1.53 3.51 -12.34
N PHE A 27 2.63 3.63 -13.09
CA PHE A 27 3.97 3.37 -12.57
C PHE A 27 4.29 4.24 -11.34
N TRP A 28 3.97 5.54 -11.42
CA TRP A 28 4.25 6.49 -10.34
C TRP A 28 3.33 6.29 -9.13
N LEU A 29 2.06 5.93 -9.37
CA LEU A 29 1.13 5.61 -8.30
C LEU A 29 1.51 4.30 -7.59
N ASN A 30 1.89 3.28 -8.34
CA ASN A 30 2.37 2.01 -7.77
C ASN A 30 3.62 2.23 -6.92
N LEU A 31 4.56 3.07 -7.36
CA LEU A 31 5.77 3.37 -6.60
C LEU A 31 5.45 3.94 -5.20
N GLN A 32 4.48 4.85 -5.11
CA GLN A 32 4.02 5.34 -3.82
C GLN A 32 3.38 4.22 -2.99
N GLN A 33 2.50 3.41 -3.59
CA GLN A 33 1.85 2.31 -2.88
C GLN A 33 2.87 1.31 -2.32
N HIS A 34 3.90 0.96 -3.08
CA HIS A 34 4.98 0.09 -2.62
C HIS A 34 5.70 0.70 -1.42
N TYR A 35 6.09 1.97 -1.49
CA TYR A 35 6.75 2.64 -0.38
C TYR A 35 5.87 2.72 0.89
N GLU A 36 4.57 2.99 0.72
CA GLU A 36 3.64 3.01 1.85
C GLU A 36 3.43 1.61 2.46
N LEU A 37 3.39 0.56 1.63
CA LEU A 37 3.33 -0.82 2.09
C LEU A 37 4.60 -1.20 2.87
N GLU A 38 5.79 -0.93 2.35
CA GLU A 38 7.05 -1.25 3.05
C GLU A 38 7.14 -0.53 4.40
N LEU A 39 6.72 0.73 4.46
CA LEU A 39 6.69 1.48 5.72
C LEU A 39 5.65 0.91 6.70
N ALA A 40 4.47 0.53 6.20
CA ALA A 40 3.42 -0.08 7.00
C ALA A 40 3.86 -1.46 7.52
N GLU A 41 4.51 -2.29 6.70
CA GLU A 41 5.08 -3.56 7.14
C GLU A 41 6.14 -3.33 8.22
N ALA A 42 7.07 -2.39 8.02
CA ALA A 42 8.10 -2.09 9.02
C ALA A 42 7.54 -1.60 10.37
N THR A 43 6.38 -0.93 10.38
CA THR A 43 5.81 -0.31 11.60
C THR A 43 4.67 -1.09 12.24
N LEU A 44 3.87 -1.80 11.44
CA LEU A 44 2.62 -2.42 11.85
C LEU A 44 2.63 -3.94 11.72
N ALA A 45 3.63 -4.57 11.09
CA ALA A 45 3.63 -6.03 10.89
C ALA A 45 3.43 -6.80 12.19
N ASP A 46 4.16 -6.45 13.25
CA ASP A 46 4.08 -7.16 14.53
C ASP A 46 2.72 -6.97 15.22
N GLN A 47 2.09 -5.80 15.07
CA GLN A 47 0.76 -5.51 15.61
C GLN A 47 -0.34 -6.21 14.82
N ILE A 48 -0.23 -6.25 13.49
CA ILE A 48 -1.18 -6.92 12.60
C ILE A 48 -1.15 -8.42 12.85
N LEU A 49 0.04 -9.03 12.96
CA LEU A 49 0.19 -10.46 13.23
C LEU A 49 -0.41 -10.88 14.58
N LYS A 50 -0.36 -10.02 15.59
CA LYS A 50 -0.94 -10.27 16.91
C LYS A 50 -2.46 -10.12 16.95
N THR A 51 -3.02 -9.29 16.08
CA THR A 51 -4.44 -8.86 16.18
C THR A 51 -5.32 -9.50 15.11
N ILE A 52 -4.77 -9.83 13.93
CA ILE A 52 -5.52 -10.35 12.79
C ILE A 52 -5.13 -11.80 12.53
N LYS A 53 -6.06 -12.72 12.77
CA LYS A 53 -5.93 -14.12 12.34
C LYS A 53 -6.42 -14.27 10.90
N PRO A 54 -5.66 -14.93 10.01
CA PRO A 54 -6.10 -15.21 8.65
C PRO A 54 -7.39 -16.03 8.65
N LEU A 55 -8.34 -15.70 7.78
CA LEU A 55 -9.61 -16.42 7.66
C LEU A 55 -9.40 -17.93 7.37
N ALA A 56 -8.36 -18.27 6.62
CA ALA A 56 -7.96 -19.65 6.34
C ALA A 56 -7.55 -20.43 7.61
N SER A 57 -7.02 -19.75 8.64
CA SER A 57 -6.65 -20.39 9.90
C SER A 57 -7.83 -20.55 10.86
N ILE A 58 -8.92 -19.81 10.65
CA ILE A 58 -10.16 -19.94 11.44
C ILE A 58 -10.93 -21.17 10.96
N ALA A 59 -11.11 -21.30 9.63
CA ALA A 59 -11.81 -22.43 9.04
C ALA A 59 -11.17 -23.81 9.31
N ALA A 60 -9.86 -23.87 9.59
CA ALA A 60 -9.17 -25.12 9.90
C ALA A 60 -9.43 -25.64 11.33
N ASN A 61 -9.84 -24.78 12.27
CA ASN A 61 -10.07 -25.15 13.67
C ASN A 61 -11.53 -25.55 13.97
N ASP A 62 -12.45 -25.36 13.02
CA ASP A 62 -13.89 -25.68 13.19
C ASP A 62 -14.25 -27.11 12.73
N HIS A 63 -13.30 -27.88 12.18
CA HIS A 63 -13.55 -29.25 11.66
C HIS A 63 -13.06 -30.38 12.60
N GLU A 64 -12.48 -30.05 13.77
CA GLU A 64 -12.19 -31.01 14.85
C GLU A 64 -13.09 -30.70 16.06
N GLY A 65 -14.35 -31.14 16.00
CA GLY A 65 -15.34 -31.01 17.08
C GLY A 65 -16.51 -31.95 16.90
#